data_AF-A0A7S2ACV2-F1
#
_entry.id   AF-A0A7S2ACV2-F1
#
_cell.length_a   1.000
_cell.length_b   1.000
_cell.length_c   1.000
_cell.angle_alpha   90.00
_cell.angle_beta   90.00
_cell.angle_gamma   90.00
#
_symmetry.space_group_name_H-M   'P 1'
#
loop_
_entity.id
_entity.type
_entity.pdbx_description
1 polymer ?
#
loop_
_entity_poly.entity_id
_entity_poly.type
_entity_poly.pdbx_seq_one_letter_code
_entity_poly.pdbx_strand_id
1 'polypeptide(L)'
;MMYQGATDAHVFVPHSRFDTDVYFTKDGDNDLRPYENSYHHHGGLCSDKTAMCFDHKFFGLTQEEADLMMPAHHKVCEVGYETLYRGGWSKKTLKGAKILMYVGDS
;
A
#
# COMPACT_ATOMS: atom_id res chain seq x y z
N MET A 1 -11.12 13.69 7.06
CA MET A 1 -9.66 13.80 6.78
C MET A 1 -8.93 13.77 8.11
N MET A 2 -8.03 12.81 8.33
CA MET A 2 -7.31 12.63 9.61
C MET A 2 -6.58 13.91 10.04
N TYR A 3 -5.94 14.59 9.08
CA TYR A 3 -5.24 15.87 9.32
C TYR A 3 -6.16 16.97 9.87
N GLN A 4 -7.37 17.07 9.34
CA GLN A 4 -8.33 18.11 9.76
C GLN A 4 -9.04 17.76 11.07
N GLY A 5 -9.13 16.47 11.40
CA GLY A 5 -9.77 15.97 12.62
C GLY A 5 -8.82 15.68 13.78
N ALA A 6 -7.50 15.81 13.58
CA ALA A 6 -6.47 15.42 14.55
C ALA A 6 -6.67 13.99 15.11
N THR A 7 -7.13 13.07 14.26
CA THR A 7 -7.45 11.69 14.66
C THR A 7 -6.25 10.77 14.51
N ASP A 8 -6.13 9.79 15.41
CA ASP A 8 -5.13 8.74 15.33
C ASP A 8 -5.41 7.82 14.13
N ALA A 9 -4.35 7.52 13.36
CA ALA A 9 -4.37 6.64 12.20
C ALA A 9 -3.87 5.22 12.50
N HIS A 10 -3.38 4.98 13.73
CA HIS A 10 -2.88 3.67 14.13
C HIS A 10 -4.05 2.70 14.26
N VAL A 11 -3.92 1.58 13.58
CA VAL A 11 -4.86 0.47 13.65
C VAL A 11 -4.10 -0.80 13.99
N PHE A 12 -4.81 -1.75 14.60
CA PHE A 12 -4.30 -3.09 14.75
C PHE A 12 -4.06 -3.71 13.37
N VAL A 13 -2.98 -4.48 13.25
CA VAL A 13 -2.73 -5.24 12.02
C VAL A 13 -3.90 -6.22 11.84
N PRO A 14 -4.60 -6.17 10.69
CA PRO A 14 -5.72 -7.07 10.46
C PRO A 14 -5.26 -8.53 10.33
N HIS A 15 -6.03 -9.48 10.88
CA HIS A 15 -5.79 -10.92 10.71
C HIS A 15 -5.78 -11.38 9.25
N SER A 16 -6.45 -10.63 8.36
CA SER A 16 -6.42 -10.84 6.90
C SER A 16 -5.03 -10.64 6.29
N ARG A 17 -4.10 -9.97 6.99
CA ARG A 17 -2.69 -9.86 6.58
C ARG A 17 -1.89 -11.03 7.10
N PHE A 18 -1.92 -11.24 8.40
CA PHE A 18 -1.33 -12.37 9.10
C PHE A 18 -1.84 -12.38 10.54
N ASP A 19 -1.72 -13.52 11.21
CA ASP A 19 -2.07 -13.66 12.62
C ASP A 19 -0.98 -13.04 13.49
N THR A 20 -1.27 -11.89 14.11
CA THR A 20 -0.33 -11.21 15.01
C THR A 20 -0.17 -11.90 16.35
N ASP A 21 -1.16 -12.65 16.81
CA ASP A 21 -1.15 -13.22 18.16
C ASP A 21 -0.05 -14.28 18.30
N VAL A 22 0.29 -14.95 17.20
CA VAL A 22 1.39 -15.92 17.11
C VAL A 22 2.76 -15.26 17.29
N TYR A 23 2.91 -14.00 16.88
CA TYR A 23 4.18 -13.28 16.87
C TYR A 23 4.25 -12.15 17.89
N PHE A 24 3.18 -11.91 18.65
CA PHE A 24 3.13 -10.84 19.62
C PHE A 24 3.68 -11.31 20.97
N THR A 25 4.57 -10.53 21.55
CA THR A 25 5.03 -10.73 22.93
C THR A 25 5.12 -9.39 23.61
N LYS A 26 4.49 -9.28 24.78
CA LYS A 26 4.43 -8.00 25.49
C LYS A 26 5.83 -7.56 25.90
N ASP A 27 6.12 -6.27 25.73
CA ASP A 27 7.39 -5.70 26.16
C ASP A 27 7.62 -5.92 27.67
N GLY A 28 8.84 -6.32 28.03
CA GLY A 28 9.21 -6.71 29.38
C GLY A 28 8.88 -8.17 29.78
N ASP A 29 8.31 -8.97 28.88
CA ASP A 29 8.16 -10.41 29.08
C ASP A 29 9.49 -11.14 28.82
N ASN A 30 9.75 -12.23 29.56
CA ASN A 30 10.95 -13.05 29.39
C ASN A 30 10.93 -13.86 28.08
N ASP A 31 9.76 -13.97 27.45
CA ASP A 31 9.54 -14.70 26.20
C ASP A 31 9.85 -13.87 24.94
N LEU A 32 10.30 -12.61 25.07
CA LEU A 32 10.73 -11.82 23.91
C LEU A 32 11.97 -12.46 23.29
N ARG A 33 11.85 -12.86 22.03
CA ARG A 33 12.90 -13.49 21.23
C ARG A 33 13.21 -12.60 20.04
N PRO A 34 14.34 -11.87 20.07
CA PRO A 34 14.75 -11.02 18.96
C PRO A 34 14.72 -11.80 17.64
N TYR A 35 14.21 -11.16 16.58
CA TYR A 35 14.06 -11.73 15.24
C TYR A 35 13.01 -12.86 15.10
N GLU A 36 12.34 -13.27 16.18
CA GLU A 36 11.26 -14.27 16.14
C GLU A 36 9.88 -13.67 16.46
N ASN A 37 9.81 -12.73 17.41
CA ASN A 37 8.57 -12.07 17.81
C ASN A 37 8.71 -10.54 17.89
N SER A 38 7.56 -9.87 17.93
CA SER A 38 7.44 -8.41 17.97
C SER A 38 6.61 -8.01 19.19
N TYR A 39 7.02 -6.91 19.84
CA TYR A 39 6.22 -6.26 20.87
C TYR A 39 5.29 -5.17 20.30
N HIS A 40 5.24 -5.03 18.97
CA HIS A 40 4.31 -4.17 18.24
C HIS A 40 3.37 -5.00 17.36
N HIS A 41 2.08 -4.68 17.40
CA HIS A 41 1.02 -5.32 16.61
C HIS A 41 -0.01 -4.31 16.05
N HIS A 42 0.38 -3.03 16.01
CA HIS A 42 -0.40 -1.93 15.45
C HIS A 42 0.50 -1.04 14.57
N GLY A 43 -0.11 -0.28 13.65
CA GLY A 43 0.62 0.65 12.79
C GLY A 43 -0.31 1.49 11.91
N GLY A 44 0.28 2.35 11.07
CA GLY A 44 -0.46 3.09 10.04
C GLY A 44 -0.65 2.23 8.79
N LEU A 45 -1.76 1.50 8.68
CA LEU A 45 -2.02 0.60 7.56
C LEU A 45 -3.08 1.16 6.61
N CYS A 46 -2.87 0.97 5.30
CA CYS A 46 -3.95 1.12 4.33
C CYS A 46 -4.98 0.01 4.52
N SER A 47 -6.26 0.32 4.28
CA SER A 47 -7.31 -0.69 4.26
C SER A 47 -6.97 -1.79 3.25
N ASP A 48 -7.41 -3.03 3.49
CA ASP A 48 -7.12 -4.15 2.58
C ASP A 48 -7.64 -3.90 1.17
N LYS A 49 -8.82 -3.27 1.05
CA LYS A 49 -9.36 -2.83 -0.23
C LYS A 49 -8.39 -1.86 -0.92
N THR A 50 -7.87 -0.87 -0.19
CA THR A 50 -6.91 0.09 -0.73
C THR A 50 -5.61 -0.59 -1.13
N ALA A 51 -5.12 -1.55 -0.35
CA ALA A 51 -3.84 -2.20 -0.58
C ALA A 51 -3.87 -3.24 -1.70
N MET A 52 -4.97 -4.00 -1.84
CA MET A 52 -5.02 -5.18 -2.71
C MET A 52 -5.89 -4.99 -3.95
N CYS A 53 -6.83 -4.03 -3.98
CA CYS A 53 -7.63 -3.82 -5.18
C CYS A 53 -6.85 -3.01 -6.22
N PHE A 54 -7.02 -3.43 -7.48
CA PHE A 54 -6.42 -2.82 -8.65
C PHE A 54 -7.33 -2.97 -9.88
N ASP A 55 -7.59 -1.88 -10.60
CA ASP A 55 -8.36 -1.92 -11.86
C ASP A 55 -7.46 -2.35 -13.03
N HIS A 56 -7.15 -3.64 -13.07
CA HIS A 56 -6.27 -4.23 -14.08
C HIS A 56 -6.75 -3.97 -15.52
N LYS A 57 -8.07 -3.95 -15.75
CA LYS A 57 -8.67 -3.71 -17.08
C LYS A 57 -8.41 -2.29 -17.56
N PHE A 58 -8.49 -1.30 -16.67
CA PHE A 58 -8.18 0.10 -17.02
C PHE A 58 -6.73 0.28 -17.52
N PHE A 59 -5.81 -0.50 -16.96
CA PHE A 59 -4.40 -0.52 -17.33
C PHE A 59 -4.06 -1.50 -18.47
N GLY A 60 -5.05 -2.27 -18.95
CA GLY A 60 -4.87 -3.21 -20.06
C GLY A 60 -4.12 -4.49 -19.68
N LEU A 61 -4.16 -4.87 -18.40
CA LEU A 61 -3.54 -6.08 -17.87
C LEU A 61 -4.58 -7.19 -17.71
N THR A 62 -4.14 -8.44 -17.83
CA THR A 62 -4.93 -9.61 -17.45
C THR A 62 -5.03 -9.72 -15.93
N GLN A 63 -5.98 -10.53 -15.44
CA GLN A 63 -6.10 -10.79 -14.00
C GLN A 63 -4.85 -11.49 -13.47
N GLU A 64 -4.33 -12.47 -14.21
CA GLU A 64 -3.14 -13.25 -13.84
C GLU A 64 -1.89 -12.37 -13.69
N GLU A 65 -1.68 -11.45 -14.63
CA GLU A 65 -0.58 -10.48 -14.53
C GLU A 65 -0.75 -9.56 -13.33
N ALA A 66 -1.96 -9.07 -13.08
CA ALA A 66 -2.24 -8.21 -11.94
C ALA A 66 -2.01 -8.91 -10.60
N ASP A 67 -2.40 -10.18 -10.48
CA ASP A 67 -2.22 -10.97 -9.26
C ASP A 67 -0.75 -11.28 -8.96
N LEU A 68 0.09 -11.36 -9.99
CA LEU A 68 1.55 -11.55 -9.85
C LEU A 68 2.31 -10.26 -9.56
N MET A 69 1.71 -9.10 -9.80
CA MET A 69 2.32 -7.82 -9.47
C MET A 69 2.34 -7.59 -7.96
N MET A 70 3.43 -7.01 -7.46
CA MET A 70 3.46 -6.57 -6.06
C MET A 70 2.38 -5.49 -5.80
N PRO A 71 1.71 -5.50 -4.64
CA PRO A 71 0.66 -4.52 -4.31
C PRO A 71 1.11 -3.06 -4.41
N ALA A 72 2.39 -2.77 -4.11
CA ALA A 72 2.95 -1.42 -4.24
C ALA A 72 2.93 -0.91 -5.69
N HIS A 73 3.19 -1.78 -6.67
CA HIS A 73 3.16 -1.41 -8.09
C HIS A 73 1.76 -1.04 -8.56
N HIS A 74 0.71 -1.68 -8.04
CA HIS A 74 -0.68 -1.28 -8.32
C HIS A 74 -0.93 0.18 -7.93
N LYS A 75 -0.48 0.57 -6.73
CA LYS A 75 -0.65 1.96 -6.26
C LYS A 75 0.17 2.95 -7.08
N VAL A 76 1.38 2.59 -7.52
CA VAL A 76 2.19 3.43 -8.42
C VAL A 76 1.43 3.72 -9.73
N CYS A 77 0.76 2.71 -10.30
CA CYS A 77 -0.06 2.88 -11.51
C CYS A 77 -1.27 3.80 -11.27
N GLU A 78 -2.05 3.55 -10.22
CA GLU A 78 -3.28 4.30 -9.91
C GLU A 78 -2.98 5.76 -9.52
N VAL A 79 -2.07 5.97 -8.57
CA VAL A 79 -1.70 7.30 -8.08
C VAL A 79 -0.97 8.09 -9.17
N GLY A 80 -0.12 7.42 -9.97
CA GLY A 80 0.53 8.05 -11.11
C GLY A 80 -0.48 8.55 -12.14
N TYR A 81 -1.48 7.72 -12.48
CA TYR A 81 -2.57 8.13 -13.36
C TYR A 81 -3.38 9.31 -12.78
N GLU A 82 -3.81 9.21 -11.52
CA GLU A 82 -4.58 10.26 -10.85
C GLU A 82 -3.81 11.59 -10.81
N THR A 83 -2.50 11.54 -10.51
CA THR A 83 -1.64 12.72 -10.45
C THR A 83 -1.54 13.41 -11.80
N LEU A 84 -1.29 12.65 -12.87
CA LEU A 84 -1.23 13.19 -14.23
C LEU A 84 -2.59 13.77 -14.64
N TYR A 85 -3.68 13.05 -14.37
CA TYR A 85 -5.03 13.49 -14.70
C TYR A 85 -5.40 14.79 -13.98
N ARG A 86 -5.14 14.88 -12.68
CA ARG A 86 -5.32 16.11 -11.89
C ARG A 86 -4.42 17.25 -12.38
N GLY A 87 -3.26 16.94 -12.93
CA GLY A 87 -2.37 17.88 -13.61
C GLY A 87 -2.87 18.35 -14.98
N GLY A 88 -4.06 17.95 -15.42
CA GLY A 88 -4.66 18.34 -16.70
C GLY A 88 -4.22 17.47 -17.88
N TRP A 89 -3.50 16.37 -17.64
CA TRP A 89 -3.05 15.47 -18.69
C TRP A 89 -4.12 14.43 -19.05
N SER A 90 -4.14 14.04 -20.31
CA SER A 90 -4.95 12.93 -20.81
C SER A 90 -4.04 11.89 -21.48
N LYS A 91 -4.52 10.66 -21.63
CA LYS A 91 -3.79 9.61 -22.38
C LYS A 91 -3.37 10.10 -23.79
N LYS A 92 -4.18 10.97 -24.43
CA LYS A 92 -3.87 11.54 -25.75
C LYS A 92 -2.74 12.57 -25.69
N THR A 93 -2.75 13.47 -24.70
CA THR A 93 -1.75 14.53 -24.58
C THR A 93 -0.42 14.03 -24.03
N LEU A 94 -0.43 12.92 -23.27
CA LEU A 94 0.78 12.25 -22.77
C LEU A 94 1.50 11.44 -23.85
N LYS A 95 0.80 10.97 -24.89
CA LYS A 95 1.38 10.10 -25.90
C LYS A 95 2.49 10.85 -26.66
N GLY A 96 3.74 10.42 -26.49
CA GLY A 96 4.92 11.03 -27.09
C GLY A 96 5.51 12.20 -26.29
N ALA A 97 4.91 12.57 -25.15
CA ALA A 97 5.49 13.54 -24.24
C ALA A 97 6.74 12.95 -23.56
N LYS A 98 7.81 13.76 -23.46
CA LYS A 98 9.04 13.37 -22.76
C LYS A 98 8.85 13.63 -21.27
N ILE A 99 8.50 12.60 -20.52
CA ILE A 99 8.25 12.67 -19.08
C ILE A 99 9.18 11.67 -18.39
N LEU A 100 9.88 12.16 -17.35
CA LEU A 100 10.71 11.34 -16.48
C LEU A 100 9.89 10.86 -15.29
N MET A 101 10.14 9.63 -14.85
CA MET A 101 9.52 9.03 -13.68
C MET A 101 10.59 8.60 -12.69
N TYR A 102 10.40 8.95 -11.43
CA TYR A 102 11.23 8.53 -10.32
C TYR A 102 10.33 7.86 -9.29
N VAL A 103 10.73 6.68 -8.81
CA VAL A 103 10.03 5.93 -7.76
C VAL A 103 11.03 5.65 -6.66
N GLY A 104 10.66 5.96 -5.43
CA GLY A 104 11.38 5.51 -4.24
C GLY A 104 10.76 4.20 -3.77
N ASP A 105 11.61 3.21 -3.56
CA ASP A 105 11.25 1.91 -2.97
C ASP A 105 12.40 1.51 -2.02
N SER A 106 12.08 0.83 -0.92
CA SER A 106 13.00 0.55 0.19
C SER A 106 13.02 -0.92 0.58
#